data_AF-A0A183FQ46-F1
#
_entry.id   AF-A0A183FQ46-F1
#
_cell.length_a   1.000
_cell.length_b   1.000
_cell.length_c   1.000
_cell.angle_alpha   90.00
_cell.angle_beta   90.00
_cell.angle_gamma   90.00
#
_symmetry.space_group_name_H-M   'P 1'
#
loop_
_entity.id
_entity.type
_entity.pdbx_description
1 polymer ?
#
loop_
_entity_poly.entity_id
_entity_poly.type
_entity_poly.pdbx_seq_one_letter_code
_entity_poly.pdbx_strand_id
1 'polypeptide(L)'
;MTVSVVLAAGDKARRSTLSREPTLRSISGSISAKIDEPPEQETSWRSIYLLTAICMFCGVQFSIFFPTLWPFLNTVDPTASETFFGIITAAFSVGQGIASPVFGFWMNRSKSVRQPLICGIVVMIFSNIIFCFVEAFKEKDRRWVMMVARFFIGLGAGTVGVMRAYASTASSLKDRARAITFIQASYVIGMTVGPGIPVAFAPIKFPGWVVGPLHVDMYTASAWFATAICIISLVLLLILLEENYAGVQEADGSVDYNPLPVFDVVAVCVCVITQFTLMFIITNLETNDPILILYIYINIRFYILFILLVKHFSNQTLHILNELEFLP
;
A
#
# COMPACT_ATOMS: atom_id res chain seq x y z
N MET A 1 26.18 -42.91 18.85
CA MET A 1 25.84 -44.01 19.79
C MET A 1 25.84 -43.40 21.18
N THR A 2 24.63 -43.09 21.65
CA THR A 2 24.16 -43.06 23.05
C THR A 2 25.10 -42.53 24.14
N VAL A 3 24.75 -41.38 24.73
CA VAL A 3 24.94 -41.17 26.17
C VAL A 3 23.61 -40.75 26.77
N SER A 4 22.94 -41.74 27.36
CA SER A 4 21.70 -41.61 28.11
C SER A 4 21.96 -40.88 29.43
N VAL A 5 21.16 -39.86 29.70
CA VAL A 5 21.09 -39.20 31.02
C VAL A 5 20.23 -40.06 31.93
N VAL A 6 20.85 -40.55 33.01
CA VAL A 6 20.22 -41.31 34.09
C VAL A 6 19.52 -40.36 35.05
N LEU A 7 18.26 -40.71 35.36
CA LEU A 7 17.41 -40.16 36.40
C LEU A 7 18.02 -40.28 37.80
N ALA A 8 17.84 -39.24 38.63
CA ALA A 8 17.75 -39.40 40.08
C ALA A 8 16.64 -38.47 40.60
N ALA A 9 15.65 -39.09 41.24
CA ALA A 9 14.45 -38.49 41.81
C ALA A 9 14.62 -38.22 43.32
N GLY A 10 13.79 -37.32 43.86
CA GLY A 10 13.63 -36.99 45.28
C GLY A 10 13.99 -35.52 45.53
N ASP A 11 13.17 -34.64 46.13
CA ASP A 11 12.29 -34.89 47.25
C ASP A 11 11.17 -33.80 47.35
N LYS A 12 10.09 -34.16 48.03
CA LYS A 12 8.82 -33.43 48.17
C LYS A 12 8.90 -32.23 49.13
N ALA A 13 8.12 -31.20 48.76
CA ALA A 13 7.26 -30.37 49.63
C ALA A 13 7.87 -29.36 50.63
N ARG A 14 7.67 -28.06 50.33
CA ARG A 14 7.11 -27.10 51.31
C ARG A 14 6.44 -25.92 50.60
N ARG A 15 5.09 -25.87 50.65
CA ARG A 15 4.31 -24.65 50.35
C ARG A 15 4.48 -23.68 51.51
N SER A 16 4.93 -22.46 51.22
CA SER A 16 4.67 -21.29 52.07
C SER A 16 3.79 -20.32 51.28
N THR A 17 2.52 -20.25 51.67
CA THR A 17 1.57 -19.21 51.29
C THR A 17 2.04 -17.88 51.88
N LEU A 18 2.67 -17.03 51.08
CA LEU A 18 2.90 -15.63 51.43
C LEU A 18 1.97 -14.78 50.55
N SER A 19 0.90 -14.28 51.18
CA SER A 19 0.05 -13.23 50.63
C SER A 19 0.94 -12.04 50.25
N ARG A 20 1.14 -11.81 48.95
CA ARG A 20 1.74 -10.56 48.46
C ARG A 20 0.62 -9.54 48.36
N GLU A 21 0.38 -8.79 49.43
CA GLU A 21 -0.28 -7.50 49.29
C GLU A 21 0.56 -6.64 48.34
N PRO A 22 -0.02 -6.08 47.26
CA PRO A 22 0.70 -5.13 46.43
C PRO A 22 0.99 -3.91 47.31
N THR A 23 2.26 -3.73 47.67
CA THR A 23 2.70 -2.60 48.47
C THR A 23 2.27 -1.31 47.79
N LEU A 24 1.64 -0.39 48.54
CA LEU A 24 1.22 0.94 48.06
C LEU A 24 2.32 1.69 47.30
N ARG A 25 3.61 1.39 47.58
CA ARG A 25 4.76 1.89 46.81
C ARG A 25 4.87 1.34 45.40
N SER A 26 4.50 0.08 45.14
CA SER A 26 4.43 -0.49 43.80
C SER A 26 3.32 0.15 42.98
N ILE A 27 2.18 0.43 43.61
CA ILE A 27 1.04 1.09 42.96
C ILE A 27 1.40 2.57 42.71
N SER A 28 1.93 3.28 43.71
CA SER A 28 2.39 4.66 43.58
C SER A 28 3.53 4.81 42.58
N GLY A 29 4.45 3.84 42.47
CA GLY A 29 5.50 3.81 41.46
C GLY A 29 4.96 3.58 40.04
N SER A 30 3.98 2.68 39.88
CA SER A 30 3.31 2.47 38.59
C SER A 30 2.40 3.63 38.16
N ILE A 31 1.84 4.37 39.14
CA ILE A 31 1.05 5.58 38.90
C ILE A 31 1.98 6.76 38.58
N SER A 32 3.08 6.92 39.30
CA SER A 32 4.08 7.97 39.01
C SER A 32 4.75 7.74 37.66
N ALA A 33 5.06 6.50 37.29
CA ALA A 33 5.61 6.16 35.97
C ALA A 33 4.62 6.40 34.83
N LYS A 34 3.30 6.34 35.10
CA LYS A 34 2.25 6.71 34.13
C LYS A 34 2.10 8.22 33.92
N ILE A 35 2.62 9.02 34.85
CA ILE A 35 2.50 10.49 34.81
C ILE A 35 3.67 11.13 34.04
N ASP A 36 4.79 10.40 33.88
CA ASP A 36 6.02 10.88 33.22
C ASP A 36 6.25 10.29 31.81
N GLU A 37 5.24 9.68 31.16
CA GLU A 37 5.37 9.38 29.72
C GLU A 37 5.36 10.70 28.93
N PRO A 38 6.39 10.98 28.09
CA PRO A 38 6.38 12.16 27.24
C PRO A 38 5.10 12.14 26.39
N PRO A 39 4.47 13.30 26.11
CA PRO A 39 3.20 13.35 25.39
C PRO A 39 3.32 12.55 24.09
N GLU A 40 2.45 11.54 23.93
CA GLU A 40 2.39 10.70 22.74
C GLU A 40 2.30 11.64 21.53
N GLN A 41 3.32 11.64 20.67
CA GLN A 41 3.36 12.56 19.53
C GLN A 41 2.10 12.36 18.69
N GLU A 42 1.33 13.44 18.52
CA GLU A 42 0.06 13.37 17.82
C GLU A 42 0.26 12.97 16.35
N THR A 43 -0.63 12.10 15.89
CA THR A 43 -0.64 11.60 14.51
C THR A 43 -0.77 12.76 13.51
N SER A 44 0.13 12.83 12.52
CA SER A 44 0.10 13.83 11.45
C SER A 44 -0.97 13.50 10.39
N TRP A 45 -2.24 13.71 10.74
CA TRP A 45 -3.38 13.35 9.89
C TRP A 45 -3.38 14.02 8.51
N ARG A 46 -2.86 15.25 8.39
CA ARG A 46 -2.75 15.96 7.09
C ARG A 46 -1.93 15.17 6.08
N SER A 47 -0.75 14.70 6.47
CA SER A 47 0.15 13.92 5.61
C SER A 47 -0.43 12.54 5.30
N ILE A 48 -1.13 11.92 6.26
CA ILE A 48 -1.81 10.64 6.05
C ILE A 48 -2.95 10.78 5.03
N TYR A 49 -3.79 11.82 5.14
CA TYR A 49 -4.86 12.06 4.18
C TYR A 49 -4.33 12.41 2.79
N LEU A 50 -3.25 13.18 2.70
CA LEU A 50 -2.55 13.45 1.44
C LEU A 50 -2.07 12.15 0.77
N LEU A 51 -1.35 11.30 1.52
CA LEU A 51 -0.87 10.02 1.00
C LEU A 51 -2.01 9.05 0.68
N THR A 52 -3.11 9.12 1.42
CA THR A 52 -4.35 8.38 1.11
C THR A 52 -4.91 8.81 -0.25
N ALA A 53 -4.97 10.12 -0.54
CA ALA A 53 -5.40 10.61 -1.86
C ALA A 53 -4.44 10.19 -2.99
N ILE A 54 -3.13 10.31 -2.78
CA ILE A 54 -2.11 9.88 -3.76
C ILE A 54 -2.16 8.37 -4.00
N CYS A 55 -2.39 7.58 -2.96
CA CYS A 55 -2.53 6.14 -3.06
C CYS A 55 -3.80 5.74 -3.85
N MET A 56 -4.91 6.47 -3.68
CA MET A 56 -6.10 6.30 -4.51
C MET A 56 -5.77 6.55 -5.99
N PHE A 57 -5.06 7.62 -6.30
CA PHE A 57 -4.62 7.92 -7.66
C PHE A 57 -3.71 6.83 -8.25
N CYS A 58 -2.80 6.26 -7.44
CA CYS A 58 -2.01 5.10 -7.85
C CYS A 58 -2.89 3.86 -8.15
N GLY A 59 -3.96 3.66 -7.37
CA GLY A 59 -4.93 2.60 -7.62
C GLY A 59 -5.70 2.77 -8.93
N VAL A 60 -6.18 3.99 -9.21
CA VAL A 60 -6.83 4.35 -10.48
C VAL A 60 -5.87 4.10 -11.65
N GLN A 61 -4.63 4.58 -11.53
CA GLN A 61 -3.58 4.42 -12.53
C GLN A 61 -3.33 2.96 -12.89
N PHE A 62 -3.24 2.09 -11.88
CA PHE A 62 -3.02 0.67 -12.09
C PHE A 62 -4.19 0.02 -12.84
N SER A 63 -5.44 0.30 -12.45
CA SER A 63 -6.59 -0.42 -12.98
C SER A 63 -7.12 0.08 -14.32
N ILE A 64 -6.84 1.33 -14.72
CA ILE A 64 -7.17 1.88 -16.04
C ILE A 64 -6.68 0.98 -17.18
N PHE A 65 -5.53 0.31 -16.99
CA PHE A 65 -4.91 -0.47 -18.04
C PHE A 65 -5.50 -1.88 -18.23
N PHE A 66 -6.23 -2.43 -17.26
CA PHE A 66 -6.77 -3.79 -17.38
C PHE A 66 -7.73 -3.97 -18.57
N PRO A 67 -8.81 -3.16 -18.71
CA PRO A 67 -9.74 -3.34 -19.82
C PRO A 67 -9.16 -2.91 -21.18
N THR A 68 -8.10 -2.10 -21.18
CA THR A 68 -7.54 -1.49 -22.40
C THR A 68 -6.32 -2.21 -22.95
N LEU A 69 -5.52 -2.84 -22.10
CA LEU A 69 -4.20 -3.38 -22.49
C LEU A 69 -4.30 -4.48 -23.55
N TRP A 70 -5.20 -5.44 -23.37
CA TRP A 70 -5.35 -6.56 -24.31
C TRP A 70 -5.88 -6.10 -25.68
N PRO A 71 -6.99 -5.34 -25.76
CA PRO A 71 -7.45 -4.77 -27.02
C PRO A 71 -6.41 -3.87 -27.69
N PHE A 72 -5.66 -3.08 -26.92
CA PHE A 72 -4.57 -2.25 -27.44
C PHE A 72 -3.46 -3.09 -28.06
N LEU A 73 -2.99 -4.14 -27.37
CA LEU A 73 -1.98 -5.05 -27.91
C LEU A 73 -2.43 -5.70 -29.22
N ASN A 74 -3.68 -6.18 -29.29
CA ASN A 74 -4.24 -6.77 -30.52
C ASN A 74 -4.38 -5.77 -31.67
N THR A 75 -4.61 -4.50 -31.36
CA THR A 75 -4.69 -3.43 -32.37
C THR A 75 -3.30 -3.06 -32.90
N VAL A 76 -2.30 -3.08 -32.02
CA VAL A 76 -0.95 -2.61 -32.28
C VAL A 76 -0.05 -3.69 -32.90
N ASP A 77 -0.24 -4.96 -32.52
CA ASP A 77 0.41 -6.14 -33.09
C ASP A 77 -0.59 -7.33 -33.11
N PRO A 78 -1.32 -7.54 -34.22
CA PRO A 78 -2.26 -8.66 -34.36
C PRO A 78 -1.60 -10.05 -34.32
N THR A 79 -0.27 -10.13 -34.39
CA THR A 79 0.49 -11.39 -34.31
C THR A 79 0.88 -11.76 -32.88
N ALA A 80 0.60 -10.90 -31.90
CA ALA A 80 0.92 -11.15 -30.50
C ALA A 80 0.04 -12.27 -29.93
N SER A 81 0.67 -13.24 -29.26
CA SER A 81 -0.06 -14.31 -28.57
C SER A 81 -0.50 -13.89 -27.17
N GLU A 82 -1.53 -14.56 -26.64
CA GLU A 82 -1.96 -14.43 -25.24
C GLU A 82 -0.80 -14.68 -24.25
N THR A 83 0.12 -15.57 -24.60
CA THR A 83 1.33 -15.84 -23.80
C THR A 83 2.21 -14.59 -23.67
N PHE A 84 2.34 -13.80 -24.74
CA PHE A 84 3.13 -12.56 -24.70
C PHE A 84 2.47 -11.49 -23.83
N PHE A 85 1.14 -11.39 -23.86
CA PHE A 85 0.40 -10.53 -22.93
C PHE A 85 0.61 -10.93 -21.46
N GLY A 86 0.69 -12.24 -21.19
CA GLY A 86 1.08 -12.76 -19.88
C GLY A 86 2.48 -12.27 -19.45
N ILE A 87 3.44 -12.23 -20.38
CA ILE A 87 4.80 -11.71 -20.13
C ILE A 87 4.76 -10.20 -19.86
N ILE A 88 3.99 -9.41 -20.61
CA ILE A 88 3.81 -7.97 -20.38
C ILE A 88 3.25 -7.71 -18.98
N THR A 89 2.25 -8.49 -18.58
CA THR A 89 1.62 -8.39 -17.25
C THR A 89 2.59 -8.82 -16.15
N ALA A 90 3.37 -9.87 -16.37
CA ALA A 90 4.41 -10.32 -15.44
C ALA A 90 5.52 -9.27 -15.26
N ALA A 91 5.91 -8.56 -16.33
CA ALA A 91 6.93 -7.52 -16.27
C ALA A 91 6.57 -6.41 -15.27
N PHE A 92 5.29 -6.04 -15.17
CA PHE A 92 4.80 -5.13 -14.14
C PHE A 92 5.07 -5.66 -12.73
N SER A 93 4.66 -6.90 -12.46
CA SER A 93 4.83 -7.54 -11.14
C SER A 93 6.30 -7.69 -10.76
N VAL A 94 7.17 -7.99 -11.72
CA VAL A 94 8.63 -8.04 -11.51
C VAL A 94 9.16 -6.64 -11.16
N GLY A 95 8.77 -5.60 -11.89
CA GLY A 95 9.12 -4.23 -11.58
C GLY A 95 8.70 -3.82 -10.16
N GLN A 96 7.45 -4.08 -9.79
CA GLN A 96 6.94 -3.76 -8.45
C GLN A 96 7.64 -4.58 -7.35
N GLY A 97 7.91 -5.86 -7.62
CA GLY A 97 8.61 -6.76 -6.71
C GLY A 97 10.04 -6.32 -6.42
N ILE A 98 10.74 -5.76 -7.41
CA ILE A 98 12.09 -5.20 -7.24
C ILE A 98 12.04 -3.83 -6.56
N ALA A 99 11.14 -2.95 -6.98
CA ALA A 99 11.09 -1.58 -6.46
C ALA A 99 10.64 -1.50 -5.00
N SER A 100 9.74 -2.39 -4.56
CA SER A 100 9.22 -2.39 -3.19
C SER A 100 10.33 -2.49 -2.12
N PRO A 101 11.24 -3.47 -2.14
CA PRO A 101 12.36 -3.53 -1.20
C PRO A 101 13.40 -2.43 -1.44
N VAL A 102 13.64 -2.02 -2.69
CA VAL A 102 14.62 -0.95 -3.00
C VAL A 102 14.16 0.38 -2.40
N PHE A 103 12.91 0.77 -2.61
CA PHE A 103 12.36 2.00 -2.03
C PHE A 103 12.18 1.88 -0.52
N GLY A 104 11.86 0.69 0.01
CA GLY A 104 11.84 0.41 1.45
C GLY A 104 13.21 0.59 2.12
N PHE A 105 14.28 0.11 1.48
CA PHE A 105 15.64 0.31 1.96
C PHE A 105 16.07 1.79 1.86
N TRP A 106 15.73 2.46 0.74
CA TRP A 106 16.05 3.87 0.54
C TRP A 106 15.34 4.76 1.56
N MET A 107 14.05 4.57 1.84
CA MET A 107 13.34 5.37 2.86
C MET A 107 13.98 5.23 4.24
N ASN A 108 14.38 4.01 4.63
CA ASN A 108 15.04 3.77 5.91
C ASN A 108 16.43 4.42 5.98
N ARG A 109 17.17 4.39 4.87
CA ARG A 109 18.52 4.97 4.81
C ARG A 109 18.50 6.50 4.80
N SER A 110 17.55 7.09 4.07
CA SER A 110 17.41 8.55 3.93
C SER A 110 16.68 9.19 5.12
N LYS A 111 15.96 8.38 5.93
CA LYS A 111 15.03 8.86 6.97
C LYS A 111 13.97 9.82 6.43
N SER A 112 13.72 9.78 5.12
CA SER A 112 12.79 10.63 4.40
C SER A 112 12.02 9.77 3.41
N VAL A 113 10.70 9.95 3.36
CA VAL A 113 9.80 9.25 2.43
C VAL A 113 9.53 10.06 1.17
N ARG A 114 9.75 11.36 1.22
CA ARG A 114 9.55 12.32 0.14
C ARG A 114 10.39 11.96 -1.07
N GLN A 115 11.68 11.66 -0.87
CA GLN A 115 12.58 11.36 -1.99
C GLN A 115 12.20 10.07 -2.74
N PRO A 116 11.98 8.91 -2.06
CA PRO A 116 11.52 7.70 -2.76
C PRO A 116 10.16 7.88 -3.45
N LEU A 117 9.21 8.60 -2.83
CA LEU A 117 7.89 8.86 -3.41
C LEU A 117 7.97 9.72 -4.68
N ILE A 118 8.73 10.82 -4.65
CA ILE A 118 8.96 11.67 -5.82
C ILE A 118 9.58 10.85 -6.95
N CYS A 119 10.62 10.08 -6.64
CA CYS A 119 11.31 9.25 -7.63
C CYS A 119 10.34 8.26 -8.29
N GLY A 120 9.57 7.52 -7.50
CA GLY A 120 8.64 6.55 -8.05
C GLY A 120 7.51 7.18 -8.86
N ILE A 121 6.92 8.29 -8.41
CA ILE A 121 5.89 8.99 -9.21
C ILE A 121 6.47 9.54 -10.52
N VAL A 122 7.70 10.06 -10.53
CA VAL A 122 8.38 10.50 -11.76
C VAL A 122 8.60 9.33 -12.72
N VAL A 123 9.00 8.16 -12.20
CA VAL A 123 9.13 6.94 -13.01
C VAL A 123 7.77 6.52 -13.58
N MET A 124 6.67 6.65 -12.82
CA MET A 124 5.32 6.39 -13.33
C MET A 124 4.94 7.35 -14.47
N ILE A 125 5.22 8.64 -14.32
CA ILE A 125 4.97 9.66 -15.35
C ILE A 125 5.77 9.31 -16.62
N PHE A 126 7.07 9.05 -16.48
CA PHE A 126 7.92 8.69 -17.60
C PHE A 126 7.43 7.43 -18.33
N SER A 127 7.01 6.43 -17.56
CA SER A 127 6.42 5.21 -18.11
C SER A 127 5.13 5.46 -18.89
N ASN A 128 4.24 6.30 -18.38
CA ASN A 128 2.98 6.62 -19.07
C ASN A 128 3.24 7.41 -20.35
N ILE A 129 4.22 8.32 -20.33
CA ILE A 129 4.65 9.04 -21.52
C ILE A 129 5.18 8.06 -22.58
N ILE A 130 6.04 7.11 -22.22
CA ILE A 130 6.49 6.06 -23.14
C ILE A 130 5.28 5.31 -23.72
N PHE A 131 4.30 4.96 -22.89
CA PHE A 131 3.10 4.26 -23.32
C PHE A 131 2.28 5.09 -24.33
N CYS A 132 2.13 6.40 -24.12
CA CYS A 132 1.45 7.30 -25.08
C CYS A 132 2.15 7.37 -26.44
N PHE A 133 3.47 7.19 -26.49
CA PHE A 133 4.25 7.22 -27.73
C PHE A 133 4.48 5.85 -28.38
N VAL A 134 3.90 4.77 -27.85
CA VAL A 134 4.07 3.40 -28.38
C VAL A 134 3.74 3.31 -29.87
N GLU A 135 2.68 3.99 -30.32
CA GLU A 135 2.25 3.95 -31.72
C GLU A 135 3.21 4.66 -32.69
N ALA A 136 4.02 5.61 -32.20
CA ALA A 136 5.02 6.31 -32.98
C ALA A 136 6.24 5.42 -33.32
N PHE A 137 6.42 4.29 -32.63
CA PHE A 137 7.46 3.31 -32.93
C PHE A 137 7.05 2.37 -34.06
N LYS A 138 8.05 1.74 -34.70
CA LYS A 138 7.84 0.75 -35.76
C LYS A 138 7.02 -0.43 -35.23
N GLU A 139 6.05 -0.93 -36.01
CA GLU A 139 5.13 -2.03 -35.65
C GLU A 139 5.82 -3.22 -34.96
N LYS A 140 6.98 -3.65 -35.48
CA LYS A 140 7.74 -4.79 -34.94
C LYS A 140 8.25 -4.60 -33.50
N ASP A 141 8.45 -3.35 -33.08
CA ASP A 141 9.06 -3.02 -31.79
C ASP A 141 8.00 -2.64 -30.73
N ARG A 142 6.76 -2.33 -31.15
CA ARG A 142 5.72 -1.78 -30.26
C ARG A 142 5.39 -2.67 -29.07
N ARG A 143 5.36 -3.99 -29.27
CA ARG A 143 5.12 -4.98 -28.20
C ARG A 143 6.20 -4.96 -27.12
N TRP A 144 7.46 -4.73 -27.52
CA TRP A 144 8.61 -4.67 -26.61
C TRP A 144 8.62 -3.34 -25.85
N VAL A 145 8.30 -2.23 -26.54
CA VAL A 145 8.15 -0.91 -25.91
C VAL A 145 7.04 -0.95 -24.86
N MET A 146 5.92 -1.61 -25.16
CA MET A 146 4.82 -1.80 -24.22
C MET A 146 5.26 -2.60 -22.98
N MET A 147 5.99 -3.69 -23.16
CA MET A 147 6.56 -4.48 -22.06
C MET A 147 7.49 -3.64 -21.18
N VAL A 148 8.37 -2.83 -21.79
CA VAL A 148 9.30 -1.95 -21.07
C VAL A 148 8.53 -0.87 -20.29
N ALA A 149 7.53 -0.25 -20.90
CA ALA A 149 6.64 0.67 -20.17
C ALA A 149 5.98 -0.03 -18.97
N ARG A 150 5.46 -1.26 -19.14
CA ARG A 150 4.86 -2.00 -18.01
C ARG A 150 5.86 -2.36 -16.91
N PHE A 151 7.12 -2.59 -17.25
CA PHE A 151 8.16 -2.76 -16.25
C PHE A 151 8.39 -1.46 -15.45
N PHE A 152 8.51 -0.30 -16.11
CA PHE A 152 8.73 0.97 -15.43
C PHE A 152 7.54 1.43 -14.59
N ILE A 153 6.29 1.27 -15.06
CA ILE A 153 5.12 1.58 -14.23
C ILE A 153 5.07 0.67 -12.99
N GLY A 154 5.52 -0.59 -13.12
CA GLY A 154 5.71 -1.51 -12.00
C GLY A 154 6.75 -1.01 -11.00
N LEU A 155 7.91 -0.53 -11.47
CA LEU A 155 8.91 0.09 -10.60
C LEU A 155 8.31 1.27 -9.82
N GLY A 156 7.55 2.12 -10.48
CA GLY A 156 6.86 3.24 -9.85
C GLY A 156 5.80 2.82 -8.82
N ALA A 157 5.05 1.74 -9.08
CA ALA A 157 4.03 1.19 -8.19
C ALA A 157 4.60 0.69 -6.84
N GLY A 158 5.91 0.44 -6.75
CA GLY A 158 6.59 0.15 -5.49
C GLY A 158 6.43 1.23 -4.41
N THR A 159 6.09 2.47 -4.80
CA THR A 159 5.81 3.59 -3.87
C THR A 159 4.63 3.34 -2.95
N VAL A 160 3.66 2.49 -3.34
CA VAL A 160 2.54 2.11 -2.47
C VAL A 160 3.02 1.40 -1.21
N GLY A 161 4.12 0.65 -1.30
CA GLY A 161 4.79 0.08 -0.13
C GLY A 161 5.33 1.14 0.82
N VAL A 162 5.99 2.17 0.26
CA VAL A 162 6.55 3.30 1.01
C VAL A 162 5.46 4.10 1.72
N MET A 163 4.33 4.36 1.07
CA MET A 163 3.21 5.10 1.69
C MET A 163 2.65 4.35 2.90
N ARG A 164 2.52 3.01 2.81
CA ARG A 164 2.08 2.17 3.93
C ARG A 164 3.09 2.14 5.07
N ALA A 165 4.38 2.09 4.74
CA ALA A 165 5.44 2.18 5.73
C ALA A 165 5.47 3.56 6.41
N TYR A 166 5.24 4.64 5.66
CA TYR A 166 5.12 5.97 6.26
C TYR A 166 3.95 6.05 7.24
N ALA A 167 2.76 5.58 6.86
CA ALA A 167 1.60 5.56 7.75
C ALA A 167 1.83 4.72 9.01
N SER A 168 2.71 3.70 8.95
CA SER A 168 3.06 2.97 10.17
C SER A 168 4.00 3.80 11.06
N THR A 169 4.97 4.52 10.50
CA THR A 169 5.95 5.31 11.26
C THR A 169 5.47 6.69 11.70
N ALA A 170 4.50 7.28 11.00
CA ALA A 170 4.00 8.64 11.23
C ALA A 170 2.75 8.70 12.11
N SER A 171 2.21 7.55 12.52
CA SER A 171 1.04 7.45 13.39
C SER A 171 1.38 6.91 14.77
N SER A 172 0.63 7.38 15.76
CA SER A 172 0.65 6.87 17.14
C SER A 172 0.27 5.38 17.19
N LEU A 173 0.58 4.68 18.29
CA LEU A 173 0.27 3.26 18.41
C LEU A 173 -1.23 2.98 18.32
N LYS A 174 -2.05 3.90 18.84
CA LYS A 174 -3.51 3.85 18.78
C LYS A 174 -4.05 4.03 17.36
N ASP A 175 -3.47 4.92 16.56
CA ASP A 175 -3.99 5.28 15.24
C ASP A 175 -3.32 4.53 14.07
N ARG A 176 -2.18 3.89 14.29
CA ARG A 176 -1.39 3.18 13.26
C ARG A 176 -2.22 2.23 12.41
N ALA A 177 -3.05 1.40 13.04
CA ALA A 177 -3.90 0.45 12.31
C ALA A 177 -4.92 1.20 11.42
N ARG A 178 -5.47 2.31 11.90
CA ARG A 178 -6.44 3.14 11.18
C ARG A 178 -5.78 3.85 10.00
N ALA A 179 -4.59 4.42 10.18
CA ALA A 179 -3.84 5.09 9.11
C ALA A 179 -3.46 4.13 7.97
N ILE A 180 -2.91 2.96 8.30
CA ILE A 180 -2.58 1.92 7.31
C ILE A 180 -3.85 1.47 6.56
N THR A 181 -4.97 1.33 7.29
CA THR A 181 -6.25 0.93 6.69
C THR A 181 -6.77 2.00 5.71
N PHE A 182 -6.64 3.29 6.01
CA PHE A 182 -7.02 4.35 5.07
C PHE A 182 -6.23 4.28 3.77
N ILE A 183 -4.91 4.14 3.83
CA ILE A 183 -4.06 4.01 2.63
C ILE A 183 -4.48 2.79 1.81
N GLN A 184 -4.72 1.65 2.46
CA GLN A 184 -5.15 0.44 1.76
C GLN A 184 -6.54 0.57 1.14
N ALA A 185 -7.51 1.11 1.89
CA ALA A 185 -8.87 1.33 1.41
C ALA A 185 -8.88 2.27 0.20
N SER A 186 -8.10 3.34 0.23
CA SER A 186 -8.00 4.30 -0.87
C SER A 186 -7.45 3.69 -2.15
N TYR A 187 -6.42 2.84 -2.07
CA TYR A 187 -5.89 2.10 -3.21
C TYR A 187 -6.97 1.22 -3.85
N VAL A 188 -7.75 0.52 -3.01
CA VAL A 188 -8.85 -0.34 -3.45
C VAL A 188 -9.95 0.47 -4.13
N ILE A 189 -10.35 1.60 -3.55
CA ILE A 189 -11.34 2.50 -4.16
C ILE A 189 -10.85 2.95 -5.54
N GLY A 190 -9.59 3.36 -5.65
CA GLY A 190 -9.00 3.74 -6.93
C GLY A 190 -9.03 2.61 -7.95
N MET A 191 -8.65 1.39 -7.54
CA MET A 191 -8.68 0.22 -8.40
C MET A 191 -10.10 -0.09 -8.91
N THR A 192 -11.11 0.05 -8.06
CA THR A 192 -12.52 -0.17 -8.45
C THR A 192 -13.00 0.87 -9.46
N VAL A 193 -12.60 2.14 -9.31
CA VAL A 193 -13.02 3.24 -10.20
C VAL A 193 -12.29 3.22 -11.53
N GLY A 194 -11.01 2.83 -11.57
CA GLY A 194 -10.17 3.02 -12.76
C GLY A 194 -10.65 2.34 -14.05
N PRO A 195 -11.23 1.12 -14.08
CA PRO A 195 -11.75 0.54 -15.31
C PRO A 195 -12.92 1.31 -15.93
N GLY A 196 -13.63 2.13 -15.13
CA GLY A 196 -14.70 3.00 -15.62
C GLY A 196 -14.20 4.16 -16.48
N ILE A 197 -12.93 4.54 -16.34
CA ILE A 197 -12.36 5.70 -17.04
C ILE A 197 -12.18 5.42 -18.53
N PRO A 198 -11.56 4.29 -18.96
CA PRO A 198 -11.57 3.92 -20.37
C PRO A 198 -12.96 3.82 -21.00
N VAL A 199 -13.96 3.33 -20.24
CA VAL A 199 -15.34 3.25 -20.72
C VAL A 199 -15.94 4.64 -20.97
N ALA A 200 -15.61 5.62 -20.12
CA ALA A 200 -16.00 7.01 -20.35
C ALA A 200 -15.34 7.61 -21.61
N PHE A 201 -14.17 7.11 -22.01
CA PHE A 201 -13.48 7.49 -23.24
C PHE A 201 -13.85 6.65 -24.47
N ALA A 202 -14.68 5.61 -24.31
CA ALA A 202 -15.21 4.80 -25.42
C ALA A 202 -15.91 5.55 -26.57
N PRO A 203 -16.59 6.70 -26.37
CA PRO A 203 -17.14 7.46 -27.50
C PRO A 203 -16.06 8.09 -28.42
N ILE A 204 -14.79 8.13 -27.99
CA ILE A 204 -13.66 8.51 -28.85
C ILE A 204 -13.31 7.29 -29.72
N LYS A 205 -13.84 7.24 -30.94
CA LYS A 205 -13.59 6.12 -31.88
C LYS A 205 -12.13 6.07 -32.32
N PHE A 206 -11.59 4.86 -32.49
CA PHE A 206 -10.34 4.60 -33.20
C PHE A 206 -10.51 4.94 -34.71
N PRO A 207 -9.60 5.66 -35.40
CA PRO A 207 -8.23 6.06 -35.04
C PRO A 207 -8.10 7.50 -34.47
N GLY A 208 -9.17 8.03 -33.86
CA GLY A 208 -9.11 9.24 -33.05
C GLY A 208 -8.68 10.51 -33.82
N TRP A 209 -8.00 11.41 -33.10
CA TRP A 209 -7.33 12.58 -33.67
C TRP A 209 -5.84 12.30 -33.81
N VAL A 210 -5.36 12.29 -35.06
CA VAL A 210 -3.94 12.14 -35.39
C VAL A 210 -3.36 13.53 -35.66
N VAL A 211 -2.49 14.01 -34.77
CA VAL A 211 -1.74 15.26 -34.96
C VAL A 211 -0.25 14.91 -34.98
N GLY A 212 0.25 14.49 -36.15
CA GLY A 212 1.65 14.10 -36.35
C GLY A 212 2.00 12.76 -35.68
N PRO A 213 3.09 12.65 -34.89
CA PRO A 213 3.43 11.41 -34.16
C PRO A 213 2.51 11.13 -32.96
N LEU A 214 1.65 12.09 -32.58
CA LEU A 214 0.65 11.95 -31.53
C LEU A 214 -0.65 11.38 -32.11
N HIS A 215 -0.91 10.11 -31.79
CA HIS A 215 -2.20 9.47 -32.04
C HIS A 215 -3.02 9.51 -30.74
N VAL A 216 -4.10 10.29 -30.73
CA VAL A 216 -5.01 10.38 -29.59
C VAL A 216 -6.20 9.46 -29.84
N ASP A 217 -5.97 8.19 -29.53
CA ASP A 217 -6.98 7.12 -29.56
C ASP A 217 -7.58 6.86 -28.19
N MET A 218 -8.67 6.07 -28.14
CA MET A 218 -9.31 5.64 -26.88
C MET A 218 -8.28 5.10 -25.85
N TYR A 219 -7.31 4.33 -26.34
CA TYR A 219 -6.25 3.72 -25.54
C TYR A 219 -5.22 4.75 -25.05
N THR A 220 -4.82 5.68 -25.92
CA THR A 220 -3.84 6.72 -25.62
C THR A 220 -4.44 7.83 -24.75
N ALA A 221 -5.73 8.16 -24.91
CA ALA A 221 -6.45 9.11 -24.07
C ALA A 221 -6.51 8.65 -22.61
N SER A 222 -6.73 7.34 -22.38
CA SER A 222 -6.67 6.74 -21.05
C SER A 222 -5.28 6.89 -20.42
N ALA A 223 -4.22 6.74 -21.22
CA ALA A 223 -2.83 6.92 -20.77
C ALA A 223 -2.46 8.39 -20.50
N TRP A 224 -2.99 9.34 -21.28
CA TRP A 224 -2.86 10.78 -21.02
C TRP A 224 -3.53 11.19 -19.71
N PHE A 225 -4.75 10.70 -19.47
CA PHE A 225 -5.46 10.95 -18.23
C PHE A 225 -4.67 10.39 -17.02
N ALA A 226 -4.17 9.16 -17.14
CA ALA A 226 -3.25 8.53 -16.20
C ALA A 226 -2.02 9.41 -15.89
N THR A 227 -1.39 9.95 -16.95
CA THR A 227 -0.24 10.86 -16.82
C THR A 227 -0.61 12.12 -16.06
N ALA A 228 -1.75 12.74 -16.37
CA ALA A 228 -2.25 13.93 -15.68
C ALA A 228 -2.48 13.67 -14.19
N ILE A 229 -3.09 12.55 -13.83
CA ILE A 229 -3.27 12.14 -12.43
C ILE A 229 -1.92 11.99 -11.72
N CYS A 230 -0.92 11.37 -12.37
CA CYS A 230 0.41 11.22 -11.79
C CYS A 230 1.11 12.58 -11.59
N ILE A 231 0.96 13.52 -12.53
CA ILE A 231 1.49 14.88 -12.40
C ILE A 231 0.80 15.63 -11.26
N ILE A 232 -0.53 15.55 -11.17
CA ILE A 232 -1.29 16.14 -10.05
C ILE A 232 -0.82 15.55 -8.72
N SER A 233 -0.65 14.23 -8.66
CA SER A 233 -0.15 13.54 -7.47
C SER A 233 1.25 14.02 -7.08
N LEU A 234 2.13 14.23 -8.06
CA LEU A 234 3.47 14.77 -7.84
C LEU A 234 3.42 16.21 -7.30
N VAL A 235 2.58 17.07 -7.89
CA VAL A 235 2.42 18.46 -7.45
C VAL A 235 1.86 18.53 -6.02
N LEU A 236 0.82 17.74 -5.73
CA LEU A 236 0.25 17.64 -4.38
C LEU A 236 1.30 17.13 -3.39
N LEU A 237 2.10 16.12 -3.75
CA LEU A 237 3.19 15.63 -2.92
C LEU A 237 4.25 16.72 -2.66
N LEU A 238 4.61 17.51 -3.66
CA LEU A 238 5.65 18.54 -3.52
C LEU A 238 5.21 19.71 -2.62
N ILE A 239 3.95 20.12 -2.71
CA ILE A 239 3.41 21.30 -2.01
C ILE A 239 2.94 20.95 -0.58
N LEU A 240 2.24 19.82 -0.42
CA LEU A 240 1.47 19.53 0.80
C LEU A 240 2.15 18.51 1.72
N LEU A 241 3.19 17.80 1.27
CA LEU A 241 3.83 16.78 2.10
C LEU A 241 4.77 17.43 3.12
N GLU A 242 4.31 17.46 4.36
CA GLU A 242 5.13 17.68 5.55
C GLU A 242 5.48 16.33 6.18
N GLU A 243 6.78 16.05 6.28
CA GLU A 243 7.27 14.83 6.93
C GLU A 243 7.25 15.03 8.44
N ASN A 244 6.40 14.28 9.13
CA ASN A 244 6.36 14.27 10.59
C ASN A 244 6.29 12.83 11.08
N TYR A 245 7.36 12.40 11.75
CA TYR A 245 7.57 11.03 12.20
C TYR A 245 7.22 10.92 13.69
N ALA A 246 5.97 10.56 14.00
CA ALA A 246 5.51 10.36 15.37
C ALA A 246 6.23 9.19 16.10
N GLY A 247 6.93 8.31 15.37
CA GLY A 247 7.51 7.07 15.89
C GLY A 247 9.04 7.00 15.93
N VAL A 248 9.77 8.08 15.65
CA VAL A 248 11.24 8.10 15.77
C VAL A 248 11.60 9.12 16.84
N GLN A 249 11.68 8.66 18.09
CA GLN A 249 12.35 9.43 19.15
C GLN A 249 13.76 9.79 18.65
N GLU A 250 14.04 11.08 18.54
CA GLU A 250 15.43 11.51 18.52
C GLU A 250 16.06 11.03 19.83
N ALA A 251 17.24 10.44 19.72
CA ALA A 251 17.98 9.89 20.84
C ALA A 251 18.58 11.01 21.70
N ASP A 252 17.74 11.88 22.24
CA ASP A 252 18.12 12.77 23.34
C ASP A 252 17.70 12.11 24.65
N GLY A 253 18.70 11.42 25.21
CA GLY A 253 18.89 11.04 26.60
C GLY A 253 17.66 10.74 27.46
N SER A 254 17.53 9.45 27.81
CA SER A 254 16.73 8.88 28.91
C SER A 254 15.28 8.51 28.60
N VAL A 255 15.07 7.44 27.83
CA VAL A 255 13.84 6.65 27.91
C VAL A 255 14.20 5.16 27.92
N ASP A 256 13.61 4.44 28.87
CA ASP A 256 13.72 3.00 29.05
C ASP A 256 13.36 2.28 27.74
N TYR A 257 14.39 1.71 27.10
CA TYR A 257 14.26 0.96 25.85
C TYR A 257 13.53 -0.34 26.17
N ASN A 258 12.21 -0.35 25.99
CA ASN A 258 11.45 -1.60 26.02
C ASN A 258 11.96 -2.43 24.82
N PRO A 259 12.68 -3.55 25.04
CA PRO A 259 13.27 -4.28 23.94
C PRO A 259 12.16 -4.76 23.02
N LEU A 260 12.18 -4.31 21.77
CA LEU A 260 11.35 -4.86 20.71
C LEU A 260 11.44 -6.39 20.80
N PRO A 261 10.31 -7.11 20.81
CA PRO A 261 10.33 -8.57 20.90
C PRO A 261 11.24 -9.12 19.80
N VAL A 262 12.05 -10.12 20.16
CA VAL A 262 13.03 -10.74 19.26
C VAL A 262 12.36 -11.08 17.93
N PHE A 263 13.03 -10.69 16.83
CA PHE A 263 12.54 -10.87 15.47
C PHE A 263 12.21 -12.34 15.22
N ASP A 264 10.92 -12.67 15.19
CA ASP A 264 10.44 -14.02 14.92
C ASP A 264 10.40 -14.25 13.40
N VAL A 265 11.48 -14.84 12.90
CA VAL A 265 11.64 -15.20 11.49
C VAL A 265 10.51 -16.11 11.02
N VAL A 266 10.03 -17.03 11.88
CA VAL A 266 8.99 -18.00 11.53
C VAL A 266 7.65 -17.28 11.34
N ALA A 267 7.28 -16.40 12.27
CA ALA A 267 6.07 -15.60 12.15
C ALA A 267 6.09 -14.71 10.90
N VAL A 268 7.22 -14.05 10.62
CA VAL A 268 7.38 -13.21 9.42
C VAL A 268 7.28 -14.05 8.14
N CYS A 269 7.94 -15.20 8.07
CA CYS A 269 7.86 -16.12 6.94
C CYS A 269 6.42 -16.59 6.69
N VAL A 270 5.69 -16.98 7.75
CA VAL A 270 4.27 -17.37 7.63
C VAL A 270 3.42 -16.21 7.12
N CYS A 271 3.61 -14.99 7.62
CA CYS A 271 2.90 -13.81 7.13
C CYS A 271 3.21 -13.51 5.65
N VAL A 272 4.48 -13.59 5.24
CA VAL A 272 4.88 -13.37 3.84
C VAL A 272 4.29 -14.42 2.91
N ILE A 273 4.36 -15.71 3.29
CA ILE A 273 3.79 -16.81 2.50
C ILE A 273 2.26 -16.67 2.40
N THR A 274 1.60 -16.30 3.49
CA THR A 274 0.14 -16.09 3.51
C THR A 274 -0.23 -14.92 2.59
N GLN A 275 0.48 -13.80 2.68
CA GLN A 275 0.24 -12.63 1.84
C GLN A 275 0.53 -12.93 0.36
N PHE A 276 1.58 -13.70 0.07
CA PHE A 276 1.89 -14.15 -1.28
C PHE A 276 0.79 -15.05 -1.84
N THR A 277 0.30 -16.01 -1.05
CA THR A 277 -0.78 -16.91 -1.45
C THR A 277 -2.07 -16.13 -1.75
N LEU A 278 -2.42 -15.17 -0.90
CA LEU A 278 -3.57 -14.29 -1.12
C LEU A 278 -3.44 -13.49 -2.42
N MET A 279 -2.28 -12.90 -2.68
CA MET A 279 -2.03 -12.16 -3.93
C MET A 279 -2.05 -13.09 -5.15
N PHE A 280 -1.50 -14.30 -5.04
CA PHE A 280 -1.54 -15.30 -6.09
C PHE A 280 -2.98 -15.70 -6.44
N ILE A 281 -3.82 -15.99 -5.44
CA ILE A 281 -5.23 -16.30 -5.64
C ILE A 281 -5.95 -15.13 -6.33
N ILE A 282 -5.73 -13.91 -5.83
CA ILE A 282 -6.28 -12.68 -6.41
C ILE A 282 -5.90 -12.55 -7.89
N THR A 283 -4.62 -12.67 -8.23
CA THR A 283 -4.15 -12.51 -9.61
C THR A 283 -4.71 -13.59 -10.53
N ASN A 284 -4.75 -14.85 -10.09
CA ASN A 284 -5.33 -15.93 -10.90
C ASN A 284 -6.82 -15.74 -11.14
N LEU A 285 -7.56 -15.25 -10.14
CA LEU A 285 -8.96 -14.90 -10.32
C LEU A 285 -9.07 -13.72 -11.31
N GLU A 286 -8.24 -12.67 -11.18
CA GLU A 286 -8.28 -11.47 -12.03
C GLU A 286 -8.01 -11.79 -13.50
N THR A 287 -7.20 -12.81 -13.76
CA THR A 287 -6.82 -13.21 -15.12
C THR A 287 -7.86 -14.11 -15.79
N ASN A 288 -8.60 -14.91 -15.03
CA ASN A 288 -9.52 -15.92 -15.58
C ASN A 288 -10.97 -15.43 -15.74
N ASP A 289 -11.46 -14.49 -14.92
CA ASP A 289 -12.81 -13.93 -15.08
C ASP A 289 -12.92 -12.48 -14.53
N PRO A 290 -12.65 -11.46 -15.36
CA PRO A 290 -12.71 -10.06 -14.94
C PRO A 290 -14.08 -9.61 -14.42
N ILE A 291 -15.16 -10.23 -14.93
CA ILE A 291 -16.56 -9.89 -14.61
C ILE A 291 -16.99 -10.52 -13.28
N LEU A 292 -16.65 -11.79 -13.05
CA LEU A 292 -16.95 -12.47 -11.78
C LEU A 292 -16.19 -11.80 -10.63
N ILE A 293 -14.97 -11.31 -10.91
CA ILE A 293 -14.22 -10.51 -9.94
C ILE A 293 -14.77 -9.14 -9.73
N LEU A 294 -15.21 -8.38 -10.74
CA LEU A 294 -15.82 -7.09 -10.48
C LEU A 294 -16.99 -7.26 -9.49
N TYR A 295 -17.75 -8.34 -9.65
CA TYR A 295 -18.84 -8.71 -8.75
C TYR A 295 -18.36 -9.12 -7.34
N ILE A 296 -17.35 -10.00 -7.24
CA ILE A 296 -16.82 -10.49 -5.95
C ILE A 296 -16.02 -9.41 -5.22
N TYR A 297 -15.21 -8.62 -5.92
CA TYR A 297 -14.46 -7.48 -5.38
C TYR A 297 -15.41 -6.42 -4.83
N ILE A 298 -16.42 -6.03 -5.60
CA ILE A 298 -17.43 -5.10 -5.12
C ILE A 298 -18.08 -5.69 -3.87
N ASN A 299 -18.57 -6.94 -3.90
CA ASN A 299 -19.29 -7.49 -2.76
C ASN A 299 -18.43 -7.73 -1.51
N ILE A 300 -17.28 -8.40 -1.61
CA ILE A 300 -16.41 -8.73 -0.47
C ILE A 300 -15.73 -7.49 0.10
N ARG A 301 -15.21 -6.59 -0.75
CA ARG A 301 -14.50 -5.40 -0.27
C ARG A 301 -15.45 -4.28 0.14
N PHE A 302 -16.64 -4.12 -0.45
CA PHE A 302 -17.68 -3.29 0.18
C PHE A 302 -18.11 -3.86 1.51
N TYR A 303 -18.22 -5.18 1.69
CA TYR A 303 -18.56 -5.75 2.99
C TYR A 303 -17.51 -5.40 4.05
N ILE A 304 -16.23 -5.52 3.72
CA ILE A 304 -15.14 -5.16 4.63
C ILE A 304 -15.10 -3.64 4.86
N LEU A 305 -15.28 -2.82 3.83
CA LEU A 305 -15.32 -1.36 3.95
C LEU A 305 -16.54 -0.88 4.75
N PHE A 306 -17.70 -1.53 4.57
CA PHE A 306 -18.93 -1.28 5.31
C PHE A 306 -18.77 -1.68 6.77
N ILE A 307 -18.20 -2.85 7.06
CA ILE A 307 -17.89 -3.27 8.44
C ILE A 307 -16.90 -2.28 9.09
N LEU A 308 -15.87 -1.83 8.36
CA LEU A 308 -14.90 -0.86 8.88
C LEU A 308 -15.50 0.53 9.07
N LEU A 309 -16.36 0.99 8.17
CA LEU A 309 -17.10 2.25 8.30
C LEU A 309 -18.10 2.20 9.45
N VAL A 310 -18.88 1.12 9.57
CA VAL A 310 -19.82 0.91 10.69
C VAL A 310 -19.06 0.85 12.00
N LYS A 311 -17.89 0.20 12.06
CA LYS A 311 -17.05 0.16 13.26
C LYS A 311 -16.43 1.52 13.57
N HIS A 312 -16.08 2.30 12.55
CA HIS A 312 -15.55 3.65 12.71
C HIS A 312 -16.61 4.64 13.21
N PHE A 313 -17.81 4.62 12.60
CA PHE A 313 -18.96 5.39 13.04
C PHE A 313 -19.43 4.96 14.43
N SER A 314 -19.51 3.65 14.71
CA SER A 314 -19.87 3.13 16.03
C SER A 314 -18.89 3.61 17.12
N ASN A 315 -17.59 3.63 16.85
CA ASN A 315 -16.60 4.18 17.78
C ASN A 315 -16.71 5.69 17.94
N GLN A 316 -17.04 6.45 16.89
CA GLN A 316 -17.30 7.89 17.03
C GLN A 316 -18.58 8.17 17.81
N THR A 317 -19.67 7.43 17.56
CA THR A 317 -20.92 7.55 18.31
C THR A 317 -20.74 7.18 19.78
N LEU A 318 -19.92 6.16 20.10
CA LEU A 318 -19.57 5.83 21.48
C LEU A 318 -18.80 6.97 22.16
N HIS A 319 -17.90 7.64 21.43
CA HIS A 319 -17.12 8.76 21.96
C HIS A 319 -18.02 9.99 22.24
N ILE A 320 -19.00 10.24 21.38
CA ILE A 320 -19.98 11.34 21.53
C ILE A 320 -20.97 11.04 22.66
N LEU A 321 -21.42 9.78 22.80
CA LEU A 321 -22.28 9.35 23.91
C LEU A 321 -21.55 9.44 25.25
N ASN A 322 -20.28 9.04 25.30
CA ASN A 322 -19.46 9.21 26.50
C ASN A 322 -19.23 10.70 26.82
N GLU A 323 -19.09 11.60 25.85
CA GLU A 323 -19.01 13.05 26.18
C GLU A 323 -20.34 13.64 26.65
N LEU A 324 -21.48 13.09 26.18
CA LEU A 324 -22.82 13.52 26.63
C LEU A 324 -23.18 12.99 28.02
N GLU A 325 -22.67 11.82 28.45
CA GLU A 325 -22.83 11.32 29.83
C GLU A 325 -21.98 12.08 30.86
N PHE A 326 -21.03 12.91 30.42
CA PHE A 326 -20.17 13.75 31.28
C PHE A 326 -20.56 15.23 31.30
N LEU A 327 -21.68 15.62 30.67
CA LEU A 327 -22.27 16.94 30.88
C LEU A 327 -23.30 16.86 32.05
N PRO A 328 -23.15 17.70 33.08
CA PRO A 328 -23.87 17.59 34.35
C PRO A 328 -25.38 17.84 34.28
#